data_AF-A0A149R016-F1
#
_entry.id   AF-A0A149R016-F1
#
_cell.length_a   1.000
_cell.length_b   1.000
_cell.length_c   1.000
_cell.angle_alpha   90.00
_cell.angle_beta   90.00
_cell.angle_gamma   90.00
#
_symmetry.space_group_name_H-M   'P 1'
#
loop_
_entity.id
_entity.type
_entity.pdbx_description
1 polymer ?
#
loop_
_entity_poly.entity_id
_entity_poly.type
_entity_poly.pdbx_seq_one_letter_code
_entity_poly.pdbx_strand_id
1 'polypeptide(L)'
;MLFQTFYEGNLGPQELACLTSFVKNGHEVVVYSYSYKHLPSFINGRDAREILPEEMLFSLENGDHKGSFAIFSDIFRWELLKKKGGIWIDTDVICISRDWPDTEIFFGYQDNVIINNAIMKFPKDHELLHEASRISQDIGKYCLWGETGPLLLTKLVEKYHLEKYSQVEKVFYPAQFWWAFNVREEEVSADKITEFRQMGAVCIHLWNECLRSADIDKNILPRDGSLLDYILDEYNLKGFYKEYKLKKDIKNLL
;
A
#
# COMPACT_ATOMS: atom_id res chain seq x y z
N MET A 1 -2.46 14.87 -7.32
CA MET A 1 -1.47 14.80 -6.21
C MET A 1 -0.37 13.81 -6.57
N LEU A 2 0.81 13.94 -5.96
CA LEU A 2 1.94 13.02 -6.12
C LEU A 2 1.98 12.03 -4.95
N PHE A 3 1.94 10.74 -5.27
CA PHE A 3 2.07 9.63 -4.36
C PHE A 3 3.41 8.92 -4.55
N GLN A 4 3.92 8.33 -3.48
CA GLN A 4 5.19 7.63 -3.48
C GLN A 4 5.03 6.28 -2.79
N THR A 5 5.75 5.28 -3.25
CA THR A 5 5.75 3.93 -2.67
C THR A 5 7.08 3.23 -2.90
N PHE A 6 7.29 2.10 -2.23
CA PHE A 6 8.43 1.21 -2.47
C PHE A 6 7.93 -0.17 -2.86
N TYR A 7 8.59 -0.77 -3.85
CA TYR A 7 8.38 -2.17 -4.19
C TYR A 7 9.67 -2.77 -4.73
N GLU A 8 10.01 -3.99 -4.29
CA GLU A 8 11.15 -4.73 -4.83
C GLU A 8 10.72 -6.07 -5.41
N GLY A 9 11.30 -6.42 -6.55
CA GLY A 9 10.88 -7.56 -7.37
C GLY A 9 9.88 -7.17 -8.46
N ASN A 10 9.11 -8.16 -8.92
CA ASN A 10 8.16 -7.98 -10.02
C ASN A 10 6.79 -7.59 -9.48
N LEU A 11 6.26 -6.44 -9.89
CA LEU A 11 4.89 -6.05 -9.59
C LEU A 11 3.90 -7.06 -10.19
N GLY A 12 3.06 -7.63 -9.34
CA GLY A 12 1.98 -8.52 -9.77
C GLY A 12 0.80 -7.74 -10.35
N PRO A 13 -0.19 -8.43 -10.94
CA PRO A 13 -1.34 -7.77 -11.53
C PRO A 13 -2.17 -6.98 -10.52
N GLN A 14 -2.22 -7.40 -9.24
CA GLN A 14 -2.89 -6.64 -8.18
C GLN A 14 -2.18 -5.31 -7.91
N GLU A 15 -0.86 -5.31 -7.75
CA GLU A 15 -0.12 -4.05 -7.52
C GLU A 15 -0.21 -3.13 -8.73
N LEU A 16 -0.09 -3.67 -9.95
CA LEU A 16 -0.24 -2.89 -11.17
C LEU A 16 -1.63 -2.26 -11.28
N ALA A 17 -2.69 -3.00 -10.92
CA ALA A 17 -4.04 -2.47 -10.87
C ALA A 17 -4.16 -1.33 -9.83
N CYS A 18 -3.63 -1.53 -8.63
CA CYS A 18 -3.61 -0.52 -7.57
C CYS A 18 -2.91 0.76 -8.02
N LEU A 19 -1.66 0.67 -8.47
CA LEU A 19 -0.89 1.84 -8.92
C LEU A 19 -1.53 2.55 -10.12
N THR A 20 -2.09 1.78 -11.07
CA THR A 20 -2.76 2.34 -12.26
C THR A 20 -4.07 3.04 -11.90
N SER A 21 -4.78 2.61 -10.85
CA SER A 21 -6.01 3.27 -10.41
C SER A 21 -5.78 4.72 -9.98
N PHE A 22 -4.64 5.02 -9.34
CA PHE A 22 -4.26 6.40 -9.01
C PHE A 22 -4.05 7.26 -10.26
N VAL A 23 -3.35 6.71 -11.26
CA VAL A 23 -3.13 7.40 -12.54
C VAL A 23 -4.45 7.68 -13.26
N LYS A 24 -5.38 6.71 -13.25
CA LYS A 24 -6.72 6.89 -13.84
C LYS A 24 -7.58 7.91 -13.11
N ASN A 25 -7.34 8.15 -11.83
CA ASN A 25 -7.98 9.23 -11.06
C ASN A 25 -7.23 10.59 -11.16
N GLY A 26 -6.23 10.70 -12.04
CA GLY A 26 -5.52 11.96 -12.29
C GLY A 26 -4.42 12.28 -11.27
N HIS A 27 -3.91 11.26 -10.58
CA HIS A 27 -2.76 11.37 -9.69
C HIS A 27 -1.48 10.86 -10.35
N GLU A 28 -0.34 11.24 -9.77
CA GLU A 28 0.97 10.71 -10.14
C GLU A 28 1.43 9.74 -9.06
N VAL A 29 2.10 8.65 -9.46
CA VAL A 29 2.68 7.69 -8.52
C VAL A 29 4.13 7.44 -8.88
N VAL A 30 5.03 7.60 -7.92
CA VAL A 30 6.44 7.24 -8.02
C VAL A 30 6.69 5.93 -7.27
N VAL A 31 7.27 4.96 -7.95
CA VAL A 31 7.63 3.66 -7.37
C VAL A 31 9.14 3.60 -7.20
N TYR A 32 9.62 3.55 -5.96
CA TYR A 32 11.02 3.32 -5.65
C TYR A 32 11.33 1.82 -5.65
N SER A 33 12.40 1.43 -6.34
CA SER A 33 12.90 0.05 -6.39
C SER A 33 14.41 0.05 -6.63
N TYR A 34 15.13 -0.93 -6.09
CA TYR A 34 16.52 -1.17 -6.48
C TYR A 34 16.60 -1.70 -7.91
N SER A 35 15.61 -2.51 -8.30
CA SER A 35 15.39 -3.01 -9.66
C SER A 35 14.53 -2.08 -10.54
N TYR A 36 14.51 -0.76 -10.30
CA TYR A 36 13.59 0.19 -10.98
C TYR A 36 13.60 0.12 -12.51
N LYS A 37 14.73 -0.27 -13.12
CA LYS A 37 14.86 -0.44 -14.58
C LYS A 37 14.03 -1.60 -15.15
N HIS A 38 13.64 -2.54 -14.31
CA HIS A 38 12.79 -3.68 -14.66
C HIS A 38 11.30 -3.41 -14.45
N LEU A 39 10.94 -2.27 -13.84
CA LEU A 39 9.55 -1.88 -13.71
C LEU A 39 8.93 -1.64 -15.10
N PRO A 40 7.63 -1.90 -15.29
CA PRO A 40 6.97 -1.60 -16.56
C PRO A 40 7.15 -0.14 -16.96
N SER A 41 7.34 0.12 -18.25
CA SER A 41 7.69 1.45 -18.77
C SER A 41 6.65 2.54 -18.51
N PHE A 42 5.40 2.17 -18.22
CA PHE A 42 4.34 3.11 -17.85
C PHE A 42 4.36 3.50 -16.36
N ILE A 43 5.17 2.82 -15.53
CA ILE A 43 5.38 3.18 -14.13
C ILE A 43 6.51 4.20 -14.05
N ASN A 44 6.29 5.26 -13.27
CA ASN A 44 7.34 6.23 -12.93
C ASN A 44 8.26 5.64 -11.86
N GLY A 45 9.20 4.81 -12.32
CA GLY A 45 10.18 4.13 -11.49
C GLY A 45 11.34 5.03 -11.08
N ARG A 46 11.75 4.97 -9.81
CA ARG A 46 12.94 5.64 -9.28
C ARG A 46 13.84 4.69 -8.52
N ASP A 47 15.10 5.07 -8.48
CA ASP A 47 16.14 4.32 -7.80
C ASP A 47 15.96 4.40 -6.28
N ALA A 48 15.72 3.26 -5.62
CA ALA A 48 15.58 3.20 -4.17
C ALA A 48 16.85 3.67 -3.43
N ARG A 49 18.02 3.63 -4.09
CA ARG A 49 19.29 4.17 -3.57
C ARG A 49 19.29 5.67 -3.33
N GLU A 50 18.31 6.41 -3.86
CA GLU A 50 18.06 7.81 -3.48
C GLU A 50 17.68 7.95 -1.99
N ILE A 51 17.08 6.92 -1.40
CA ILE A 51 16.52 6.95 -0.05
C ILE A 51 17.34 6.09 0.90
N LEU A 52 17.59 4.82 0.56
CA LEU A 52 18.33 3.89 1.40
C LEU A 52 19.33 3.08 0.56
N PRO A 53 20.50 2.70 1.13
CA PRO A 53 21.43 1.80 0.47
C PRO A 53 20.83 0.41 0.26
N GLU A 54 21.19 -0.24 -0.84
CA GLU A 54 20.70 -1.59 -1.18
C GLU A 54 21.15 -2.64 -0.18
N GLU A 55 22.31 -2.47 0.45
CA GLU A 55 22.81 -3.34 1.52
C GLU A 55 21.91 -3.38 2.77
N MET A 56 20.99 -2.42 2.92
CA MET A 56 19.99 -2.45 3.98
C MET A 56 18.74 -3.26 3.61
N LEU A 57 18.59 -3.69 2.36
CA LEU A 57 17.45 -4.50 1.93
C LEU A 57 17.51 -5.88 2.61
N PHE A 58 16.44 -6.23 3.32
CA PHE A 58 16.26 -7.56 3.88
C PHE A 58 14.80 -8.00 3.79
N SER A 59 14.59 -9.29 3.59
CA SER A 59 13.29 -9.93 3.77
C SER A 59 13.23 -10.63 5.11
N LEU A 60 12.04 -10.80 5.66
CA LEU A 60 11.81 -11.65 6.84
C LEU A 60 12.24 -13.10 6.57
N GLU A 61 13.08 -13.66 7.42
CA GLU A 61 13.63 -15.02 7.19
C GLU A 61 12.77 -16.13 7.81
N ASN A 62 11.96 -15.80 8.82
CA ASN A 62 11.21 -16.76 9.65
C ASN A 62 9.77 -16.26 9.95
N GLY A 63 8.94 -17.18 10.47
CA GLY A 63 7.54 -16.91 10.86
C GLY A 63 6.56 -16.88 9.69
N ASP A 64 5.29 -16.57 9.98
CA ASP A 64 4.19 -16.51 9.01
C ASP A 64 4.43 -15.48 7.89
N HIS A 65 5.40 -14.59 8.10
CA HIS A 65 5.74 -13.51 7.19
C HIS A 65 7.04 -13.72 6.39
N LYS A 66 7.59 -14.93 6.36
CA LYS A 66 8.82 -15.26 5.62
C LYS A 66 8.79 -14.80 4.16
N GLY A 67 9.87 -14.16 3.70
CA GLY A 67 10.05 -13.63 2.35
C GLY A 67 9.45 -12.24 2.10
N SER A 68 8.77 -11.63 3.07
CA SER A 68 8.24 -10.26 2.89
C SER A 68 9.26 -9.20 3.28
N PHE A 69 9.20 -8.11 2.52
CA PHE A 69 9.95 -6.88 2.77
C PHE A 69 9.17 -5.91 3.66
N ALA A 70 8.08 -6.32 4.34
CA ALA A 70 7.21 -5.42 5.11
C ALA A 70 7.97 -4.51 6.10
N ILE A 71 8.89 -5.08 6.90
CA ILE A 71 9.69 -4.28 7.86
C ILE A 71 10.65 -3.34 7.12
N PHE A 72 11.29 -3.82 6.04
CA PHE A 72 12.14 -2.94 5.23
C PHE A 72 11.31 -1.80 4.61
N SER A 73 10.10 -2.09 4.13
CA SER A 73 9.16 -1.10 3.60
C SER A 73 8.77 -0.08 4.67
N ASP A 74 8.60 -0.49 5.93
CA ASP A 74 8.43 0.43 7.06
C ASP A 74 9.60 1.39 7.21
N ILE A 75 10.82 0.86 7.28
CA ILE A 75 12.03 1.68 7.40
C ILE A 75 12.17 2.62 6.20
N PHE A 76 11.95 2.11 4.98
CA PHE A 76 12.01 2.90 3.75
C PHE A 76 10.97 4.02 3.73
N ARG A 77 9.74 3.74 4.17
CA ARG A 77 8.65 4.73 4.29
C ARG A 77 9.06 5.90 5.18
N TRP A 78 9.59 5.60 6.37
CA TRP A 78 10.05 6.64 7.30
C TRP A 78 11.18 7.47 6.70
N GLU A 79 12.17 6.84 6.10
CA GLU A 79 13.29 7.55 5.45
C GLU A 79 12.86 8.41 4.27
N LEU A 80 11.98 7.88 3.43
CA LEU A 80 11.47 8.59 2.26
C LEU A 80 10.71 9.85 2.69
N LEU A 81 9.75 9.70 3.61
CA LEU A 81 8.96 10.84 4.09
C LEU A 81 9.83 11.83 4.87
N LYS A 82 10.79 11.36 5.68
CA LYS A 82 11.73 12.25 6.38
C LYS A 82 12.49 13.12 5.38
N LYS A 83 13.06 12.51 4.33
CA LYS A 83 13.89 13.19 3.33
C LYS A 83 13.11 14.07 2.34
N LYS A 84 11.93 13.62 1.91
CA LYS A 84 11.19 14.22 0.79
C LYS A 84 9.83 14.79 1.19
N GLY A 85 9.27 14.37 2.32
CA GLY A 85 7.88 14.61 2.67
C GLY A 85 6.93 14.00 1.64
N GLY A 86 5.72 14.56 1.57
CA GLY A 86 4.71 14.16 0.60
C GLY A 86 3.88 12.98 1.09
N ILE A 87 3.30 12.23 0.14
CA ILE A 87 2.34 11.16 0.43
C ILE A 87 2.97 9.80 0.17
N TRP A 88 2.89 8.93 1.16
CA TRP A 88 3.13 7.49 1.03
C TRP A 88 1.82 6.74 0.79
N ILE A 89 1.86 5.73 -0.09
CA ILE A 89 0.85 4.69 -0.22
C ILE A 89 1.50 3.29 -0.30
N ASP A 90 0.87 2.28 0.29
CA ASP A 90 1.22 0.89 0.03
C ASP A 90 0.75 0.45 -1.37
N THR A 91 1.41 -0.55 -1.94
CA THR A 91 1.18 -0.99 -3.33
C THR A 91 -0.13 -1.76 -3.54
N ASP A 92 -0.88 -2.03 -2.47
CA ASP A 92 -2.16 -2.73 -2.44
C ASP A 92 -3.32 -1.80 -2.05
N VAL A 93 -3.14 -0.49 -2.27
CA VAL A 93 -4.19 0.50 -2.16
C VAL A 93 -4.77 0.80 -3.54
N ILE A 94 -6.08 0.58 -3.71
CA ILE A 94 -6.81 1.00 -4.91
C ILE A 94 -7.38 2.40 -4.68
N CYS A 95 -7.19 3.30 -5.64
CA CYS A 95 -7.75 4.64 -5.65
C CYS A 95 -9.11 4.63 -6.34
N ILE A 96 -10.14 5.16 -5.65
CA ILE A 96 -11.52 5.21 -6.16
C ILE A 96 -12.07 6.64 -6.31
N SER A 97 -11.28 7.65 -5.97
CA SER A 97 -11.63 9.06 -6.06
C SER A 97 -10.40 9.94 -6.29
N ARG A 98 -10.62 11.09 -6.91
CA ARG A 98 -9.61 12.15 -7.06
C ARG A 98 -9.52 13.10 -5.85
N ASP A 99 -10.56 13.10 -5.01
CA ASP A 99 -10.79 14.11 -3.97
C ASP A 99 -10.15 13.71 -2.64
N TRP A 100 -8.82 13.65 -2.62
CA TRP A 100 -8.03 13.35 -1.43
C TRP A 100 -7.96 14.53 -0.45
N PRO A 101 -7.71 14.28 0.86
CA PRO A 101 -7.55 15.36 1.84
C PRO A 101 -6.48 16.38 1.45
N ASP A 102 -6.87 17.66 1.40
CA ASP A 102 -5.99 18.79 1.09
C ASP A 102 -5.43 19.42 2.38
N THR A 103 -4.66 18.63 3.12
CA THR A 103 -3.99 19.05 4.35
C THR A 103 -2.50 18.72 4.29
N GLU A 104 -1.67 19.44 5.03
CA GLU A 104 -0.21 19.19 5.06
C GLU A 104 0.15 17.86 5.74
N ILE A 105 -0.68 17.41 6.68
CA ILE A 105 -0.57 16.11 7.36
C ILE A 105 -1.92 15.40 7.23
N PHE A 106 -1.87 14.11 6.88
CA PHE A 106 -2.98 13.19 7.07
C PHE A 106 -2.48 11.76 7.23
N PHE A 107 -3.28 10.94 7.88
CA PHE A 107 -3.18 9.49 8.01
C PHE A 107 -4.57 9.00 8.41
N GLY A 108 -4.78 7.69 8.57
CA GLY A 108 -6.11 7.20 8.96
C GLY A 108 -6.07 6.10 10.00
N TYR A 109 -7.10 6.09 10.83
CA TYR A 109 -7.43 4.97 11.70
C TYR A 109 -7.82 3.75 10.86
N GLN A 110 -7.23 2.58 11.12
CA GLN A 110 -7.77 1.33 10.57
C GLN A 110 -8.91 0.78 11.42
N ASP A 111 -8.93 1.12 12.71
CA ASP A 111 -9.93 0.75 13.69
C ASP A 111 -10.01 1.85 14.78
N ASN A 112 -10.78 1.63 15.84
CA ASN A 112 -10.99 2.64 16.90
C ASN A 112 -9.74 3.07 17.69
N VAL A 113 -8.61 2.36 17.54
CA VAL A 113 -7.39 2.60 18.32
C VAL A 113 -6.18 2.76 17.41
N ILE A 114 -6.03 1.90 16.39
CA ILE A 114 -4.82 1.79 15.60
C ILE A 114 -4.88 2.71 14.38
N ILE A 115 -3.83 3.50 14.21
CA ILE A 115 -3.56 4.26 12.98
C ILE A 115 -2.70 3.39 12.08
N ASN A 116 -3.12 3.27 10.82
CA ASN A 116 -2.42 2.47 9.84
C ASN A 116 -1.51 3.36 8.97
N ASN A 117 -0.33 2.83 8.66
CA ASN A 117 0.76 3.51 7.96
C ASN A 117 0.80 3.21 6.45
N ALA A 118 -0.18 2.47 5.92
CA ALA A 118 -0.33 2.21 4.49
C ALA A 118 -0.61 3.49 3.71
N ILE A 119 -1.21 4.51 4.34
CA ILE A 119 -1.53 5.79 3.72
C ILE A 119 -1.19 6.91 4.71
N MET A 120 -0.23 7.76 4.34
CA MET A 120 0.16 8.90 5.18
C MET A 120 0.81 10.03 4.39
N LYS A 121 0.54 11.26 4.82
CA LYS A 121 1.19 12.48 4.32
C LYS A 121 1.82 13.23 5.48
N PHE A 122 3.07 13.65 5.29
CA PHE A 122 3.77 14.52 6.23
C PHE A 122 4.64 15.53 5.47
N PRO A 123 4.87 16.72 6.04
CA PRO A 123 5.93 17.60 5.54
C PRO A 123 7.29 16.93 5.77
N LYS A 124 8.27 17.26 4.92
CA LYS A 124 9.66 16.83 5.11
C LYS A 124 10.19 17.31 6.47
N ASP A 125 11.18 16.59 7.00
CA ASP A 125 11.87 16.93 8.25
C ASP A 125 10.95 17.05 9.50
N HIS A 126 9.72 16.49 9.47
CA HIS A 126 8.83 16.49 10.63
C HIS A 126 9.42 15.64 11.78
N GLU A 127 9.35 16.12 13.02
CA GLU A 127 9.98 15.48 14.20
C GLU A 127 9.57 14.01 14.39
N LEU A 128 8.28 13.70 14.24
CA LEU A 128 7.75 12.33 14.23
C LEU A 128 8.52 11.42 13.26
N LEU A 129 8.83 11.89 12.04
CA LEU A 129 9.51 11.08 11.03
C LEU A 129 10.96 10.81 11.41
N HIS A 130 11.65 11.76 12.04
CA HIS A 130 13.00 11.55 12.59
C HIS A 130 13.00 10.49 13.68
N GLU A 131 12.03 10.54 14.60
CA GLU A 131 11.94 9.57 15.68
C GLU A 131 11.53 8.19 15.18
N ALA A 132 10.54 8.12 14.28
CA ALA A 132 10.11 6.86 13.67
C ALA A 132 11.26 6.18 12.92
N SER A 133 11.96 6.95 12.08
CA SER A 133 13.17 6.54 11.36
C SER A 133 14.24 5.96 12.30
N ARG A 134 14.56 6.67 13.38
CA ARG A 134 15.57 6.22 14.35
C ARG A 134 15.14 4.90 15.01
N ILE A 135 13.91 4.85 15.54
CA ILE A 135 13.39 3.66 16.20
C ILE A 135 13.37 2.46 15.23
N SER A 136 12.92 2.66 13.99
CA SER A 136 12.81 1.57 13.02
C SER A 136 14.17 1.02 12.59
N GLN A 137 15.17 1.88 12.46
CA GLN A 137 16.54 1.45 12.17
C GLN A 137 17.20 0.76 13.37
N ASP A 138 16.97 1.26 14.60
CA ASP A 138 17.52 0.67 15.82
C ASP A 138 16.99 -0.76 16.06
N ILE A 139 15.70 -1.00 15.80
CA ILE A 139 15.09 -2.33 15.89
C ILE A 139 15.57 -3.23 14.74
N GLY A 140 15.59 -2.68 13.52
CA GLY A 140 16.03 -3.38 12.31
C GLY A 140 15.31 -4.73 12.11
N LYS A 141 16.07 -5.77 11.75
CA LYS A 141 15.54 -7.11 11.45
C LYS A 141 14.99 -7.90 12.65
N TYR A 142 15.13 -7.38 13.87
CA TYR A 142 14.64 -8.03 15.09
C TYR A 142 13.21 -7.62 15.46
N CYS A 143 12.55 -6.83 14.61
CA CYS A 143 11.21 -6.30 14.78
C CYS A 143 10.13 -7.40 14.72
N LEU A 144 9.17 -7.36 15.64
CA LEU A 144 7.90 -8.08 15.49
C LEU A 144 6.98 -7.33 14.51
N TRP A 145 6.07 -8.04 13.86
CA TRP A 145 5.16 -7.42 12.90
C TRP A 145 4.38 -6.25 13.53
N GLY A 146 4.32 -5.13 12.83
CA GLY A 146 3.59 -3.93 13.25
C GLY A 146 4.35 -2.98 14.18
N GLU A 147 5.45 -3.42 14.82
CA GLU A 147 6.21 -2.59 15.76
C GLU A 147 6.93 -1.40 15.12
N THR A 148 7.29 -1.49 13.84
CA THR A 148 7.85 -0.38 13.05
C THR A 148 6.83 0.33 12.17
N GLY A 149 5.59 -0.16 12.15
CA GLY A 149 4.55 0.33 11.26
C GLY A 149 3.39 0.96 12.03
N PRO A 150 2.19 0.36 12.01
CA PRO A 150 0.98 0.93 12.61
C PRO A 150 1.11 1.19 14.12
N LEU A 151 1.77 0.31 14.88
CA LEU A 151 1.92 0.50 16.33
C LEU A 151 2.86 1.67 16.65
N LEU A 152 3.94 1.84 15.87
CA LEU A 152 4.85 2.96 16.02
C LEU A 152 4.17 4.28 15.66
N LEU A 153 3.48 4.31 14.51
CA LEU A 153 2.75 5.49 14.07
C LEU A 153 1.72 5.91 15.11
N THR A 154 0.93 4.97 15.63
CA THR A 154 -0.08 5.25 16.66
C THR A 154 0.54 5.89 17.90
N LYS A 155 1.61 5.30 18.45
CA LYS A 155 2.32 5.83 19.62
C LYS A 155 2.89 7.22 19.38
N LEU A 156 3.47 7.46 18.21
CA LEU A 156 4.08 8.75 17.90
C LEU A 156 3.03 9.82 17.62
N VAL A 157 1.90 9.48 16.99
CA VAL A 157 0.78 10.42 16.81
C VAL A 157 0.27 10.91 18.16
N GLU A 158 0.11 10.01 19.13
CA GLU A 158 -0.27 10.37 20.51
C GLU A 158 0.79 11.27 21.16
N LYS A 159 2.07 10.88 21.08
CA LYS A 159 3.19 11.65 21.67
C LYS A 159 3.28 13.08 21.14
N TYR A 160 3.07 13.28 19.83
CA TYR A 160 3.17 14.58 19.17
C TYR A 160 1.82 15.32 19.06
N HIS A 161 0.75 14.78 19.66
CA HIS A 161 -0.60 15.37 19.65
C HIS A 161 -1.14 15.67 18.24
N LEU A 162 -1.01 14.69 17.33
CA LEU A 162 -1.37 14.82 15.92
C LEU A 162 -2.74 14.21 15.56
N GLU A 163 -3.51 13.73 16.53
CA GLU A 163 -4.77 13.00 16.34
C GLU A 163 -5.77 13.78 15.47
N LYS A 164 -5.76 15.12 15.57
CA LYS A 164 -6.59 16.04 14.78
C LYS A 164 -6.38 15.95 13.26
N TYR A 165 -5.27 15.36 12.80
CA TYR A 165 -4.97 15.15 11.38
C TYR A 165 -5.43 13.78 10.87
N SER A 166 -5.88 12.90 11.79
CA SER A 166 -6.35 11.57 11.42
C SER A 166 -7.68 11.64 10.69
N GLN A 167 -7.77 10.93 9.59
CA GLN A 167 -9.02 10.62 8.92
C GLN A 167 -9.74 9.49 9.67
N VAL A 168 -11.07 9.56 9.65
CA VAL A 168 -11.89 8.44 10.13
C VAL A 168 -11.72 7.23 9.23
N GLU A 169 -11.89 6.05 9.82
CA GLU A 169 -11.64 4.74 9.19
C GLU A 169 -12.13 4.62 7.75
N LYS A 170 -13.41 4.93 7.52
CA LYS A 170 -14.07 4.82 6.22
C LYS A 170 -13.43 5.61 5.08
N VAL A 171 -12.62 6.64 5.36
CA VAL A 171 -12.00 7.47 4.31
C VAL A 171 -10.93 6.67 3.55
N PHE A 172 -10.13 5.89 4.28
CA PHE A 172 -9.00 5.14 3.73
C PHE A 172 -9.18 3.61 3.80
N TYR A 173 -9.94 3.13 4.77
CA TYR A 173 -10.13 1.70 5.07
C TYR A 173 -11.63 1.32 5.11
N PRO A 174 -12.42 1.62 4.06
CA PRO A 174 -13.85 1.27 4.03
C PRO A 174 -14.10 -0.25 3.95
N ALA A 175 -13.14 -1.00 3.40
CA ALA A 175 -13.11 -2.46 3.48
C ALA A 175 -12.05 -2.85 4.51
N GLN A 176 -12.52 -3.38 5.63
CA GLN A 176 -11.70 -3.71 6.80
C GLN A 176 -10.79 -4.91 6.56
N PHE A 177 -9.74 -5.09 7.36
CA PHE A 177 -8.75 -6.15 7.14
C PHE A 177 -9.34 -7.57 7.20
N TRP A 178 -10.40 -7.79 7.98
CA TRP A 178 -11.13 -9.06 8.01
C TRP A 178 -11.98 -9.29 6.73
N TRP A 179 -12.11 -8.30 5.85
CA TRP A 179 -12.70 -8.44 4.51
C TRP A 179 -11.66 -8.70 3.41
N ALA A 180 -10.37 -8.82 3.72
CA ALA A 180 -9.32 -9.00 2.71
C ALA A 180 -9.66 -10.11 1.67
N PHE A 181 -10.21 -11.22 2.16
CA PHE A 181 -10.72 -12.31 1.32
C PHE A 181 -12.01 -11.91 0.57
N ASN A 182 -13.01 -11.41 1.28
CA ASN A 182 -14.33 -11.07 0.75
C ASN A 182 -14.26 -10.07 -0.41
N VAL A 183 -13.33 -9.10 -0.34
CA VAL A 183 -13.09 -8.11 -1.41
C VAL A 183 -12.82 -8.79 -2.76
N ARG A 184 -12.22 -9.99 -2.76
CA ARG A 184 -11.83 -10.73 -3.96
C ARG A 184 -12.74 -11.91 -4.28
N GLU A 185 -13.30 -12.55 -3.25
CA GLU A 185 -13.87 -13.90 -3.38
C GLU A 185 -15.38 -13.96 -3.08
N GLU A 186 -15.97 -12.89 -2.54
CA GLU A 186 -17.40 -12.84 -2.26
C GLU A 186 -18.13 -11.90 -3.21
N GLU A 187 -19.27 -12.35 -3.71
CA GLU A 187 -20.18 -11.52 -4.50
C GLU A 187 -20.77 -10.42 -3.62
N VAL A 188 -20.75 -9.19 -4.12
CA VAL A 188 -21.36 -8.04 -3.47
C VAL A 188 -22.31 -7.32 -4.42
N SER A 189 -23.12 -6.41 -3.89
CA SER A 189 -23.89 -5.49 -4.73
C SER A 189 -22.93 -4.66 -5.59
N ALA A 190 -23.25 -4.47 -6.87
CA ALA A 190 -22.51 -3.58 -7.76
C ALA A 190 -22.48 -2.12 -7.26
N ASP A 191 -23.44 -1.72 -6.42
CA ASP A 191 -23.49 -0.38 -5.82
C ASP A 191 -22.48 -0.20 -4.68
N LYS A 192 -21.76 -1.24 -4.24
CA LYS A 192 -20.87 -1.18 -3.07
C LYS A 192 -19.78 -0.11 -3.20
N ILE A 193 -19.22 0.08 -4.39
CA ILE A 193 -18.21 1.12 -4.65
C ILE A 193 -18.86 2.51 -4.51
N THR A 194 -20.07 2.68 -5.01
CA THR A 194 -20.85 3.93 -4.86
C THR A 194 -21.16 4.23 -3.41
N GLU A 195 -21.55 3.22 -2.62
CA GLU A 195 -21.75 3.36 -1.17
C GLU A 195 -20.48 3.86 -0.47
N PHE A 196 -19.32 3.27 -0.78
CA PHE A 196 -18.04 3.72 -0.22
C PHE A 196 -17.71 5.17 -0.59
N ARG A 197 -17.91 5.56 -1.86
CA ARG A 197 -17.73 6.96 -2.30
C ARG A 197 -18.67 7.91 -1.56
N GLN A 198 -19.94 7.55 -1.39
CA GLN A 198 -20.92 8.35 -0.64
C GLN A 198 -20.56 8.50 0.84
N MET A 199 -19.87 7.49 1.41
CA MET A 199 -19.34 7.56 2.76
C MET A 199 -18.11 8.46 2.91
N GLY A 200 -17.51 8.92 1.79
CA GLY A 200 -16.31 9.74 1.74
C GLY A 200 -15.02 8.95 1.52
N ALA A 201 -15.11 7.67 1.12
CA ALA A 201 -13.92 6.88 0.82
C ALA A 201 -13.23 7.37 -0.45
N VAL A 202 -11.91 7.49 -0.40
CA VAL A 202 -11.08 7.89 -1.55
C VAL A 202 -10.24 6.74 -2.09
N CYS A 203 -10.09 5.68 -1.30
CA CYS A 203 -9.37 4.48 -1.65
C CYS A 203 -9.93 3.25 -0.92
N ILE A 204 -9.45 2.07 -1.32
CA ILE A 204 -9.72 0.78 -0.70
C ILE A 204 -8.40 0.05 -0.53
N HIS A 205 -8.05 -0.31 0.70
CA HIS A 205 -6.88 -1.13 1.00
C HIS A 205 -7.22 -2.61 0.82
N LEU A 206 -6.39 -3.36 0.08
CA LEU A 206 -6.64 -4.77 -0.26
C LEU A 206 -5.98 -5.76 0.71
N TRP A 207 -5.15 -5.28 1.64
CA TRP A 207 -4.57 -6.06 2.74
C TRP A 207 -3.80 -7.31 2.25
N ASN A 208 -2.83 -7.10 1.35
CA ASN A 208 -2.02 -8.16 0.75
C ASN A 208 -1.38 -9.10 1.78
N GLU A 209 -0.93 -8.56 2.92
CA GLU A 209 -0.33 -9.36 3.98
C GLU A 209 -1.36 -10.34 4.60
N CYS A 210 -2.64 -9.97 4.69
CA CYS A 210 -3.70 -10.88 5.13
C CYS A 210 -3.91 -12.02 4.11
N LEU A 211 -3.89 -11.71 2.80
CA LEU A 211 -3.97 -12.74 1.75
C LEU A 211 -2.78 -13.69 1.81
N ARG A 212 -1.57 -13.15 2.01
CA ARG A 212 -0.35 -13.94 2.09
C ARG A 212 -0.33 -14.87 3.30
N SER A 213 -0.70 -14.38 4.48
CA SER A 213 -0.81 -15.20 5.70
C SER A 213 -1.86 -16.32 5.57
N ALA A 214 -2.84 -16.16 4.67
CA ALA A 214 -3.84 -17.17 4.35
C ALA A 214 -3.51 -18.04 3.11
N ASP A 215 -2.29 -17.93 2.55
CA ASP A 215 -1.83 -18.63 1.35
C ASP A 215 -2.73 -18.43 0.11
N ILE A 216 -3.29 -17.22 -0.03
CA ILE A 216 -4.13 -16.85 -1.18
C ILE A 216 -3.25 -16.17 -2.24
N ASP A 217 -3.25 -16.73 -3.46
CA ASP A 217 -2.55 -16.14 -4.61
C ASP A 217 -3.31 -14.89 -5.11
N LYS A 218 -2.89 -13.71 -4.65
CA LYS A 218 -3.43 -12.42 -5.10
C LYS A 218 -3.29 -12.15 -6.61
N ASN A 219 -2.50 -12.94 -7.34
CA ASN A 219 -2.22 -12.71 -8.76
C ASN A 219 -3.23 -13.41 -9.70
N ILE A 220 -4.16 -14.19 -9.16
CA ILE A 220 -5.26 -14.75 -9.95
C ILE A 220 -6.39 -13.73 -10.11
N LEU A 221 -7.19 -13.86 -11.17
CA LEU A 221 -8.40 -13.07 -11.33
C LEU A 221 -9.31 -13.26 -10.10
N PRO A 222 -9.88 -12.17 -9.54
CA PRO A 222 -10.87 -12.30 -8.48
C PRO A 222 -12.14 -12.97 -9.01
N ARG A 223 -13.02 -13.37 -8.10
CA ARG A 223 -14.33 -13.92 -8.44
C ARG A 223 -15.18 -12.88 -9.17
N ASP A 224 -15.85 -13.29 -10.24
CA ASP A 224 -16.84 -12.46 -10.94
C ASP A 224 -17.91 -11.94 -9.96
N GLY A 225 -18.21 -10.64 -10.03
CA GLY A 225 -19.18 -9.99 -9.14
C GLY A 225 -18.66 -9.66 -7.73
N SER A 226 -17.38 -9.92 -7.45
CA SER A 226 -16.73 -9.42 -6.23
C SER A 226 -16.45 -7.91 -6.29
N LEU A 227 -16.14 -7.32 -5.14
CA LEU A 227 -15.79 -5.90 -5.07
C LEU A 227 -14.59 -5.57 -5.97
N LEU A 228 -13.53 -6.37 -5.91
CA LEU A 228 -12.35 -6.17 -6.74
C LEU A 228 -12.69 -6.35 -8.22
N ASP A 229 -13.54 -7.32 -8.57
CA ASP A 229 -13.98 -7.52 -9.95
C ASP A 229 -14.64 -6.27 -10.55
N TYR A 230 -15.59 -5.67 -9.82
CA TYR A 230 -16.24 -4.42 -10.24
C TYR A 230 -15.27 -3.26 -10.38
N ILE A 231 -14.30 -3.12 -9.46
CA ILE A 231 -13.30 -2.05 -9.54
C ILE A 231 -12.39 -2.27 -10.76
N LEU A 232 -11.96 -3.51 -11.01
CA LEU A 232 -11.14 -3.83 -12.17
C LEU A 232 -11.89 -3.56 -13.47
N ASP A 233 -13.20 -3.78 -13.53
CA ASP A 233 -14.02 -3.42 -14.70
C ASP A 233 -14.17 -1.91 -14.86
N GLU A 234 -14.52 -1.18 -13.80
CA GLU A 234 -14.70 0.28 -13.82
C GLU A 234 -13.45 0.99 -14.37
N TYR A 235 -12.27 0.54 -13.95
CA TYR A 235 -10.99 1.11 -14.37
C TYR A 235 -10.36 0.40 -15.58
N ASN A 236 -10.97 -0.64 -16.15
CA ASN A 236 -10.41 -1.46 -17.23
C ASN A 236 -9.00 -2.02 -16.92
N LEU A 237 -8.88 -2.73 -15.80
CA LEU A 237 -7.64 -3.25 -15.23
C LEU A 237 -7.53 -4.79 -15.27
N LYS A 238 -8.59 -5.50 -15.68
CA LYS A 238 -8.55 -6.98 -15.84
C LYS A 238 -7.44 -7.46 -16.80
N GLY A 239 -6.96 -6.58 -17.68
CA GLY A 239 -5.86 -6.87 -18.61
C GLY A 239 -4.59 -7.35 -17.90
N PHE A 240 -4.23 -6.76 -16.75
CA PHE A 240 -3.03 -7.15 -16.01
C PHE A 240 -3.06 -8.62 -15.56
N TYR A 241 -4.21 -9.07 -15.05
CA TYR A 241 -4.38 -10.45 -14.60
C TYR A 241 -4.38 -11.44 -15.77
N LYS A 242 -5.04 -11.08 -16.89
CA LYS A 242 -5.05 -11.90 -18.10
C LYS A 242 -3.64 -12.07 -18.69
N GLU A 243 -2.86 -10.99 -18.75
CA GLU A 243 -1.47 -11.01 -19.21
C GLU A 243 -0.58 -11.85 -18.28
N TYR A 244 -0.74 -11.69 -16.96
CA TYR A 244 0.00 -12.47 -15.97
C TYR A 244 -0.25 -13.98 -16.14
N LYS A 245 -1.53 -14.37 -16.28
CA LYS A 245 -1.91 -15.76 -16.54
C LYS A 245 -1.27 -16.29 -17.83
N LEU A 246 -1.36 -15.55 -18.93
CA LEU A 246 -0.75 -15.94 -20.21
C LEU A 246 0.76 -16.16 -20.09
N LYS A 247 1.48 -15.26 -19.40
CA LYS A 247 2.93 -15.40 -19.17
C LYS A 247 3.26 -16.63 -18.33
N LYS A 248 2.46 -16.92 -17.29
CA LYS A 248 2.61 -18.11 -16.45
C LYS A 248 2.40 -19.39 -17.25
N ASP A 249 1.34 -19.42 -18.08
CA ASP A 249 1.01 -20.58 -18.91
C ASP A 249 2.11 -20.86 -19.95
N ILE A 250 2.65 -19.82 -20.61
CA ILE A 250 3.78 -19.96 -21.55
C ILE A 250 5.03 -20.51 -20.85
N LYS A 251 5.35 -20.02 -19.65
CA LYS A 251 6.53 -20.47 -18.89
C LYS A 251 6.42 -21.95 -18.48
N ASN A 252 5.22 -22.45 -18.24
CA ASN A 252 5.00 -23.86 -17.89
C ASN A 252 5.08 -24.81 -19.10
N LEU A 253 5.07 -24.29 -20.32
CA LEU A 253 5.19 -25.07 -21.57
C LEU A 253 6.66 -25.23 -22.03
N LEU A 254 7.59 -24.48 -21.46
CA LEU A 254 9.03 -24.47 -21.76
C LEU A 254 9.82 -25.24 -20.70
#